data_AF-A0A2N8P046-F1
#
_entry.id   AF-A0A2N8P046-F1
#
_cell.length_a   1.000
_cell.length_b   1.000
_cell.length_c   1.000
_cell.angle_alpha   90.00
_cell.angle_beta   90.00
_cell.angle_gamma   90.00
#
_symmetry.space_group_name_H-M   'P 1'
#
loop_
_entity.id
_entity.type
_entity.pdbx_description
1 polymer ?
#
loop_
_entity_poly.entity_id
_entity_poly.type
_entity_poly.pdbx_seq_one_letter_code
_entity_poly.pdbx_strand_id
1 'polypeptide(L)'
;MRAGGDDWRCAGVRWRPTGPELAWLHPVHGGRASALPAGRPLAFASGDARRCLGVRRGGRHTPCPVGAALTATAVSSQCAECARLDRAHSVAADTIADDPRPYDVYLAWFAPGLIKVGITAAEREGARLREQAALSYALLGRGPLMAARRAEAVLGAALAVPDRFPYAAKRAARHPLPTRELRTAELAELHGRALGLAGLPESPAVRAFAPVHHDEEFHLDRLRPGHGLVELSPGCAISGRVAAVAGPDLYLDAADGRLLLVDTRQLAGWALRASDPGAAVTATVRPPEPAGPEALF
;
A
#
# COMPACT_ATOMS: atom_id res chain seq x y z
N MET A 1 -33.58 -1.83 -14.90
CA MET A 1 -33.21 -2.62 -13.70
C MET A 1 -31.97 -2.00 -13.07
N ARG A 2 -32.12 -1.24 -11.97
CA ARG A 2 -30.98 -0.61 -11.27
C ARG A 2 -30.25 -1.69 -10.46
N ALA A 3 -29.28 -2.36 -11.06
CA ALA A 3 -28.37 -3.25 -10.36
C ALA A 3 -27.31 -2.41 -9.62
N GLY A 4 -27.68 -1.90 -8.45
CA GLY A 4 -26.77 -1.18 -7.57
C GLY A 4 -27.20 -1.44 -6.13
N GLY A 5 -26.94 -2.65 -5.64
CA GLY A 5 -27.27 -3.03 -4.27
C GLY A 5 -26.69 -2.04 -3.27
N ASP A 6 -27.52 -1.67 -2.28
CA ASP A 6 -27.19 -0.88 -1.07
C ASP A 6 -26.26 -1.68 -0.14
N ASP A 7 -25.19 -2.25 -0.69
CA ASP A 7 -24.20 -3.00 0.08
C ASP A 7 -22.96 -2.15 0.32
N TRP A 8 -22.39 -2.31 1.51
CA TRP A 8 -21.07 -1.78 1.83
C TRP A 8 -20.01 -2.48 0.96
N ARG A 9 -19.27 -1.67 0.20
CA ARG A 9 -18.14 -2.14 -0.59
C ARG A 9 -16.83 -1.82 0.10
N CYS A 10 -15.93 -2.79 0.12
CA CYS A 10 -14.58 -2.58 0.59
C CYS A 10 -13.85 -1.63 -0.37
N ALA A 11 -13.08 -0.69 0.20
CA ALA A 11 -12.25 0.26 -0.52
C ALA A 11 -10.74 0.04 -0.29
N GLY A 12 -10.38 -1.14 0.23
CA GLY A 12 -9.01 -1.51 0.58
C GLY A 12 -8.55 -0.92 1.91
N VAL A 13 -7.30 -1.20 2.25
CA VAL A 13 -6.66 -0.66 3.47
C VAL A 13 -6.31 0.81 3.30
N ARG A 14 -6.50 1.57 4.38
CA ARG A 14 -5.99 2.92 4.57
C ARG A 14 -5.11 2.96 5.81
N TRP A 15 -4.09 3.81 5.77
CA TRP A 15 -3.20 4.05 6.89
C TRP A 15 -3.55 5.37 7.56
N ARG A 16 -3.84 5.31 8.86
CA ARG A 16 -4.04 6.44 9.76
C ARG A 16 -2.90 6.51 10.77
N PRO A 17 -2.72 7.64 11.48
CA PRO A 17 -1.80 7.68 12.61
C PRO A 17 -2.08 6.61 13.68
N THR A 18 -3.34 6.16 13.80
CA THR A 18 -3.76 5.10 14.73
C THR A 18 -3.56 3.69 14.18
N GLY A 19 -2.99 3.53 12.98
CA GLY A 19 -2.73 2.23 12.34
C GLY A 19 -3.60 1.94 11.11
N PRO A 20 -3.59 0.68 10.64
CA PRO A 20 -4.30 0.28 9.43
C PRO A 20 -5.80 0.10 9.69
N GLU A 21 -6.61 0.57 8.75
CA GLU A 21 -8.06 0.40 8.75
C GLU A 21 -8.56 -0.08 7.38
N LEU A 22 -9.56 -0.97 7.38
CA LEU A 22 -10.30 -1.30 6.18
C LEU A 22 -11.33 -0.21 5.91
N ALA A 23 -11.25 0.43 4.75
CA ALA A 23 -12.19 1.46 4.35
C ALA A 23 -13.41 0.85 3.64
N TRP A 24 -14.55 1.48 3.84
CA TRP A 24 -15.83 1.03 3.29
C TRP A 24 -16.58 2.19 2.65
N LEU A 25 -17.31 1.88 1.58
CA LEU A 25 -18.11 2.84 0.83
C LEU A 25 -19.52 2.31 0.64
N HIS A 26 -20.50 3.18 0.85
CA HIS A 26 -21.91 2.93 0.63
C HIS A 26 -22.52 4.12 -0.14
N PRO A 27 -23.40 3.88 -1.12
CA PRO A 27 -24.02 4.95 -1.90
C PRO A 27 -24.87 5.92 -1.05
N VAL A 28 -25.66 5.39 -0.12
CA VAL A 28 -26.52 6.18 0.80
C VAL A 28 -25.78 6.62 2.08
N HIS A 29 -25.11 5.70 2.78
CA HIS A 29 -24.53 5.96 4.11
C HIS A 29 -23.10 6.55 4.08
N GLY A 30 -22.54 6.83 2.91
CA GLY A 30 -21.22 7.42 2.78
C GLY A 30 -20.07 6.45 3.10
N GLY A 31 -19.09 6.91 3.88
CA GLY A 31 -17.89 6.14 4.19
C GLY A 31 -17.83 5.72 5.66
N ARG A 32 -17.27 4.53 5.92
CA ARG A 32 -16.88 4.11 7.27
C ARG A 32 -15.53 3.39 7.23
N ALA A 33 -14.96 3.12 8.40
CA ALA A 33 -13.71 2.40 8.54
C ALA A 33 -13.80 1.31 9.61
N SER A 34 -12.94 0.30 9.51
CA SER A 34 -12.80 -0.77 10.52
C SER A 34 -11.32 -0.99 10.80
N ALA A 35 -10.87 -0.69 12.02
CA ALA A 35 -9.48 -0.88 12.41
C ALA A 35 -9.05 -2.36 12.29
N LEU A 36 -7.80 -2.58 11.91
CA LEU A 36 -7.17 -3.89 11.74
C LEU A 36 -6.00 -4.11 12.71
N PRO A 37 -6.19 -3.99 14.05
CA PRO A 37 -5.14 -4.32 15.00
C PRO A 37 -4.85 -5.83 14.97
N ALA A 38 -3.60 -6.20 15.30
CA ALA A 38 -3.25 -7.61 15.43
C ALA A 38 -4.15 -8.34 16.45
N GLY A 39 -4.45 -9.61 16.16
CA GLY A 39 -5.33 -10.49 16.94
C GLY A 39 -6.83 -10.32 16.66
N ARG A 40 -7.25 -9.24 15.98
CA ARG A 40 -8.67 -9.00 15.65
C ARG A 40 -9.23 -10.15 14.80
N PRO A 41 -10.35 -10.78 15.21
CA PRO A 41 -11.08 -11.69 14.34
C PRO A 41 -11.61 -10.95 13.12
N LEU A 42 -11.40 -11.50 11.94
CA LEU A 42 -11.94 -11.01 10.69
C LEU A 42 -12.53 -12.18 9.92
N ALA A 43 -13.80 -12.09 9.59
CA ALA A 43 -14.46 -13.08 8.76
C ALA A 43 -15.50 -12.43 7.86
N PHE A 44 -15.43 -12.74 6.58
CA PHE A 44 -16.35 -12.22 5.59
C PHE A 44 -16.53 -13.18 4.41
N ALA A 45 -17.69 -13.06 3.77
CA ALA A 45 -17.95 -13.61 2.45
C ALA A 45 -17.96 -12.49 1.40
N SER A 46 -17.36 -12.75 0.24
CA SER A 46 -17.45 -11.87 -0.93
C SER A 46 -18.84 -11.95 -1.56
N GLY A 47 -19.27 -10.83 -2.14
CA GLY A 47 -20.50 -10.76 -2.94
C GLY A 47 -20.38 -11.46 -4.29
N ASP A 48 -21.35 -11.17 -5.15
CA ASP A 48 -21.48 -11.74 -6.50
C ASP A 48 -20.44 -11.22 -7.50
N ALA A 49 -20.01 -9.96 -7.33
CA ALA A 49 -19.11 -9.31 -8.26
C ALA A 49 -18.28 -8.19 -7.61
N ARG A 50 -17.05 -8.07 -8.10
CA ARG A 50 -16.19 -6.92 -7.89
C ARG A 50 -16.57 -5.81 -8.86
N ARG A 51 -16.78 -4.60 -8.36
CA ARG A 51 -17.19 -3.44 -9.17
C ARG A 51 -16.27 -2.25 -8.95
N CYS A 52 -16.16 -1.42 -9.99
CA CYS A 52 -15.47 -0.14 -9.95
C CYS A 52 -16.01 0.72 -8.82
N LEU A 53 -15.12 1.21 -7.96
CA LEU A 53 -15.52 2.08 -6.85
C LEU A 53 -15.91 3.47 -7.36
N GLY A 54 -15.37 3.92 -8.49
CA GLY A 54 -15.54 5.28 -9.00
C GLY A 54 -14.34 6.16 -8.69
N VAL A 55 -14.53 7.47 -8.63
CA VAL A 55 -13.44 8.46 -8.50
C VAL A 55 -13.49 9.17 -7.16
N ARG A 56 -12.34 9.68 -6.71
CA ARG A 56 -12.23 10.48 -5.49
C ARG A 56 -11.70 11.87 -5.84
N ARG A 57 -12.53 12.90 -5.71
CA ARG A 57 -12.18 14.28 -6.08
C ARG A 57 -12.58 15.26 -4.99
N GLY A 58 -11.66 16.14 -4.59
CA GLY A 58 -11.92 17.18 -3.57
C GLY A 58 -12.46 16.60 -2.25
N GLY A 59 -11.94 15.45 -1.82
CA GLY A 59 -12.45 14.72 -0.64
C GLY A 59 -13.74 13.93 -0.86
N ARG A 60 -14.48 14.18 -1.94
CA ARG A 60 -15.76 13.52 -2.25
C ARG A 60 -15.59 12.28 -3.13
N HIS A 61 -16.28 11.21 -2.73
CA HIS A 61 -16.40 10.01 -3.55
C HIS A 61 -17.55 10.15 -4.55
N THR A 62 -17.29 9.85 -5.81
CA THR A 62 -18.33 9.75 -6.84
C THR A 62 -18.34 8.32 -7.39
N PRO A 63 -19.42 7.55 -7.17
CA PRO A 63 -19.54 6.18 -7.69
C PRO A 63 -19.37 6.11 -9.20
N CYS A 64 -18.91 4.96 -9.70
CA CYS A 64 -18.86 4.70 -11.13
C CYS A 64 -20.27 4.75 -11.74
N PRO A 65 -20.54 5.57 -12.77
CA PRO A 65 -21.89 5.75 -13.32
C PRO A 65 -22.45 4.47 -13.96
N VAL A 66 -21.57 3.57 -14.41
CA VAL A 66 -21.95 2.30 -15.04
C VAL A 66 -21.71 1.08 -14.13
N GLY A 67 -21.18 1.27 -12.92
CA GLY A 67 -20.90 0.16 -11.99
C GLY A 67 -20.06 -0.96 -12.61
N ALA A 68 -19.06 -0.59 -13.42
CA ALA A 68 -18.29 -1.50 -14.27
C ALA A 68 -17.72 -2.68 -13.47
N ALA A 69 -17.84 -3.89 -14.01
CA ALA A 69 -17.25 -5.08 -13.41
C ALA A 69 -15.72 -5.00 -13.48
N LEU A 70 -15.05 -5.47 -12.43
CA LEU A 70 -13.60 -5.62 -12.38
C LEU A 70 -13.25 -7.09 -12.30
N THR A 71 -12.14 -7.48 -12.90
CA THR A 71 -11.59 -8.83 -12.68
C THR A 71 -11.16 -8.98 -11.22
N ALA A 72 -11.24 -10.18 -10.67
CA ALA A 72 -10.90 -10.40 -9.26
C ALA A 72 -9.43 -10.09 -8.95
N THR A 73 -8.54 -10.39 -9.90
CA THR A 73 -7.08 -10.28 -9.75
C THR A 73 -6.52 -8.88 -10.06
N ALA A 74 -7.30 -7.98 -10.66
CA ALA A 74 -6.82 -6.64 -10.97
C ALA A 74 -6.43 -5.86 -9.70
N VAL A 75 -5.27 -5.20 -9.70
CA VAL A 75 -4.87 -4.35 -8.57
C VAL A 75 -5.60 -3.01 -8.53
N SER A 76 -6.12 -2.54 -9.68
CA SER A 76 -6.92 -1.32 -9.74
C SER A 76 -8.32 -1.55 -9.17
N SER A 77 -8.80 -0.63 -8.35
CA SER A 77 -10.21 -0.58 -7.90
C SER A 77 -11.11 0.25 -8.83
N GLN A 78 -10.60 0.64 -10.00
CA GLN A 78 -11.24 1.50 -10.98
C GLN A 78 -11.22 0.88 -12.38
N CYS A 79 -12.30 1.10 -13.14
CA CYS A 79 -12.32 0.87 -14.58
C CYS A 79 -11.45 1.92 -15.30
N ALA A 80 -11.17 1.70 -16.59
CA ALA A 80 -10.28 2.55 -17.38
C ALA A 80 -10.73 4.01 -17.42
N GLU A 81 -12.04 4.27 -17.54
CA GLU A 81 -12.61 5.62 -17.58
C GLU A 81 -12.45 6.34 -16.24
N CYS A 82 -12.82 5.68 -15.13
CA CYS A 82 -12.65 6.23 -13.79
C CYS A 82 -11.17 6.47 -13.49
N ALA A 83 -10.28 5.54 -13.83
CA ALA A 83 -8.83 5.69 -13.64
C ALA A 83 -8.24 6.82 -14.47
N ARG A 84 -8.72 7.04 -15.71
CA ARG A 84 -8.31 8.18 -16.55
C ARG A 84 -8.77 9.50 -15.93
N LEU A 85 -9.99 9.55 -15.43
CA LEU A 85 -10.55 10.72 -14.74
C LEU A 85 -9.79 11.03 -13.45
N ASP A 86 -9.44 10.04 -12.64
CA ASP A 86 -8.69 10.24 -11.39
C ASP A 86 -7.27 10.75 -11.69
N ARG A 87 -6.59 10.18 -12.70
CA ARG A 87 -5.23 10.56 -13.09
C ARG A 87 -5.09 12.00 -13.58
N ALA A 88 -6.10 12.53 -14.27
CA ALA A 88 -6.06 13.90 -14.79
C ALA A 88 -5.87 14.99 -13.70
N HIS A 89 -6.18 14.67 -12.45
CA HIS A 89 -6.06 15.58 -11.30
C HIS A 89 -5.09 15.07 -10.23
N SER A 90 -4.25 14.08 -10.57
CA SER A 90 -3.24 13.60 -9.64
C SER A 90 -2.09 14.58 -9.58
N VAL A 91 -1.59 14.88 -8.38
CA VAL A 91 -0.32 15.61 -8.21
C VAL A 91 0.86 14.78 -8.70
N ALA A 92 0.68 13.48 -8.94
CA ALA A 92 1.68 12.66 -9.63
C ALA A 92 1.61 12.81 -11.16
N ALA A 93 0.57 13.46 -11.70
CA ALA A 93 0.60 13.97 -13.06
C ALA A 93 1.32 15.32 -13.04
N ASP A 94 2.17 15.57 -14.04
CA ASP A 94 2.89 16.84 -14.17
C ASP A 94 1.98 18.06 -14.43
N THR A 95 0.67 17.89 -14.30
CA THR A 95 -0.36 18.89 -14.56
C THR A 95 -0.65 19.82 -13.37
N ILE A 96 -0.17 19.50 -12.17
CA ILE A 96 -0.29 20.36 -10.98
C ILE A 96 1.09 20.91 -10.62
N ALA A 97 1.37 22.14 -11.05
CA ALA A 97 2.61 22.86 -10.76
C ALA A 97 2.54 23.63 -9.43
N ASP A 98 1.35 24.08 -9.03
CA ASP A 98 1.15 25.09 -7.97
C ASP A 98 0.56 24.51 -6.67
N ASP A 99 1.03 23.33 -6.23
CA ASP A 99 0.67 22.82 -4.91
C ASP A 99 1.51 23.54 -3.83
N PRO A 100 0.89 24.34 -2.94
CA PRO A 100 1.63 25.13 -1.95
C PRO A 100 2.16 24.29 -0.79
N ARG A 101 1.76 23.02 -0.68
CA ARG A 101 2.17 22.16 0.44
C ARG A 101 3.66 21.83 0.36
N PRO A 102 4.36 21.73 1.51
CA PRO A 102 5.71 21.21 1.54
C PRO A 102 5.72 19.69 1.28
N TYR A 103 6.77 19.22 0.62
CA TYR A 103 7.01 17.82 0.29
C TYR A 103 8.32 17.34 0.92
N ASP A 104 8.26 16.15 1.51
CA ASP A 104 9.41 15.39 1.98
C ASP A 104 9.99 14.56 0.83
N VAL A 105 11.31 14.61 0.69
CA VAL A 105 12.10 13.65 -0.09
C VAL A 105 12.61 12.58 0.87
N TYR A 106 12.49 11.31 0.50
CA TYR A 106 12.85 10.18 1.36
C TYR A 106 13.60 9.07 0.62
N LEU A 107 14.31 8.26 1.40
CA LEU A 107 14.74 6.90 1.04
C LEU A 107 13.76 5.90 1.68
N ALA A 108 13.19 4.99 0.89
CA ALA A 108 12.29 3.95 1.35
C ALA A 108 12.90 2.57 1.12
N TRP A 109 13.06 1.81 2.19
CA TRP A 109 13.67 0.48 2.21
C TRP A 109 12.58 -0.60 2.25
N PHE A 110 12.59 -1.51 1.28
CA PHE A 110 11.58 -2.59 1.15
C PHE A 110 12.15 -3.99 1.39
N ALA A 111 13.39 -4.21 0.97
CA ALA A 111 14.14 -5.45 1.07
C ALA A 111 15.64 -5.13 0.90
N PRO A 112 16.56 -6.06 1.19
CA PRO A 112 17.98 -5.87 0.90
C PRO A 112 18.19 -5.46 -0.56
N GLY A 113 18.88 -4.34 -0.78
CA GLY A 113 19.09 -3.76 -2.12
C GLY A 113 17.85 -3.18 -2.81
N LEU A 114 16.65 -3.27 -2.22
CA LEU A 114 15.42 -2.66 -2.75
C LEU A 114 15.09 -1.38 -1.98
N ILE A 115 15.88 -0.35 -2.28
CA ILE A 115 15.69 1.01 -1.75
C ILE A 115 15.33 1.92 -2.92
N LYS A 116 14.38 2.84 -2.71
CA LYS A 116 14.08 3.88 -3.70
C LYS A 116 14.08 5.27 -3.08
N VAL A 117 14.32 6.26 -3.92
CA VAL A 117 14.01 7.65 -3.59
C VAL A 117 12.53 7.90 -3.89
N GLY A 118 11.88 8.75 -3.10
CA GLY A 118 10.54 9.19 -3.42
C GLY A 118 10.16 10.51 -2.76
N ILE A 119 9.04 11.07 -3.19
CA ILE A 119 8.43 12.23 -2.52
C ILE A 119 7.05 11.94 -1.92
N THR A 120 6.69 12.71 -0.89
CA THR A 120 5.34 12.73 -0.31
C THR A 120 5.05 14.11 0.26
N ALA A 121 3.80 14.56 0.23
CA ALA A 121 3.41 15.76 0.98
C ALA A 121 3.72 15.54 2.47
N ALA A 122 4.33 16.53 3.11
CA ALA A 122 4.84 16.43 4.48
C ALA A 122 3.75 16.19 5.51
N GLU A 123 2.56 16.77 5.30
CA GLU A 123 1.36 16.56 6.11
C GLU A 123 0.87 15.10 6.15
N ARG A 124 1.37 14.24 5.25
CA ARG A 124 1.05 12.81 5.26
C ARG A 124 1.85 12.04 6.31
N GLU A 125 2.84 12.66 6.97
CA GLU A 125 3.52 12.13 8.15
C GLU A 125 3.93 10.65 8.04
N GLY A 126 4.55 10.28 6.93
CA GLY A 126 5.00 8.90 6.71
C GLY A 126 3.91 7.92 6.24
N ALA A 127 2.62 8.31 6.19
CA ALA A 127 1.52 7.42 5.76
C ALA A 127 1.75 6.83 4.36
N ARG A 128 2.36 7.61 3.45
CA ARG A 128 2.73 7.12 2.11
C ARG A 128 3.72 5.94 2.16
N LEU A 129 4.63 5.94 3.12
CA LEU A 129 5.65 4.90 3.30
C LEU A 129 4.99 3.62 3.83
N ARG A 130 4.06 3.79 4.77
CA ARG A 130 3.21 2.71 5.28
C ARG A 130 2.40 2.06 4.17
N GLU A 131 1.69 2.86 3.38
CA GLU A 131 0.90 2.42 2.23
C GLU A 131 1.73 1.65 1.18
N GLN A 132 3.00 1.99 1.01
CA GLN A 132 3.90 1.31 0.07
C GLN A 132 4.51 0.03 0.64
N ALA A 133 4.26 -0.27 1.92
CA ALA A 133 4.88 -1.33 2.70
C ALA A 133 6.42 -1.19 2.82
N ALA A 134 6.92 0.04 2.97
CA ALA A 134 8.33 0.25 3.28
C ALA A 134 8.60 -0.25 4.71
N LEU A 135 9.52 -1.20 4.88
CA LEU A 135 9.84 -1.72 6.22
C LEU A 135 10.62 -0.68 7.03
N SER A 136 11.36 0.20 6.35
CA SER A 136 12.05 1.33 6.98
C SER A 136 12.20 2.49 6.00
N TYR A 137 12.39 3.71 6.51
CA TYR A 137 12.66 4.87 5.68
C TYR A 137 13.51 5.91 6.42
N ALA A 138 14.12 6.82 5.67
CA ALA A 138 14.78 8.01 6.21
C ALA A 138 14.44 9.23 5.34
N LEU A 139 14.28 10.40 5.95
CA LEU A 139 14.07 11.64 5.20
C LEU A 139 15.41 12.22 4.74
N LEU A 140 15.43 12.74 3.51
CA LEU A 140 16.58 13.43 2.92
C LEU A 140 16.44 14.95 3.03
N GLY A 141 15.23 15.47 2.76
CA GLY A 141 14.99 16.91 2.75
C GLY A 141 13.51 17.26 2.68
N ARG A 142 13.18 18.53 2.92
CA ARG A 142 11.81 19.08 2.80
C ARG A 142 11.78 20.40 2.03
N GLY A 143 10.88 20.53 1.07
CA GLY A 143 10.76 21.76 0.27
C GLY A 143 9.50 21.81 -0.59
N PRO A 144 9.37 22.85 -1.45
CA PRO A 144 8.26 22.94 -2.39
C PRO A 144 8.21 21.76 -3.36
N LEU A 145 7.04 21.45 -3.91
CA LEU A 145 6.81 20.29 -4.80
C LEU A 145 7.83 20.20 -5.95
N MET A 146 8.06 21.30 -6.67
CA MET A 146 8.99 21.30 -7.82
C MET A 146 10.45 21.04 -7.39
N ALA A 147 10.88 21.55 -6.24
CA ALA A 147 12.21 21.26 -5.70
C ALA A 147 12.33 19.79 -5.28
N ALA A 148 11.28 19.23 -4.65
CA ALA A 148 11.24 17.84 -4.27
C ALA A 148 11.27 16.89 -5.48
N ARG A 149 10.51 17.18 -6.57
CA ARG A 149 10.54 16.40 -7.81
C ARG A 149 11.91 16.42 -8.49
N ARG A 150 12.54 17.60 -8.58
CA ARG A 150 13.90 17.70 -9.12
C ARG A 150 14.89 16.89 -8.30
N ALA A 151 14.80 16.98 -6.97
CA ALA A 151 15.63 16.19 -6.06
C ALA A 151 15.39 14.68 -6.26
N GLU A 152 14.13 14.23 -6.33
CA GLU A 152 13.77 12.82 -6.58
C GLU A 152 14.41 12.29 -7.87
N ALA A 153 14.27 13.02 -8.98
CA ALA A 153 14.83 12.61 -10.27
C ALA A 153 16.37 12.56 -10.25
N VAL A 154 17.02 13.60 -9.73
CA VAL A 154 18.49 13.68 -9.64
C VAL A 154 19.04 12.59 -8.72
N LEU A 155 18.45 12.42 -7.54
CA LEU A 155 18.90 11.44 -6.56
C LEU A 155 18.63 10.00 -7.03
N GLY A 156 17.49 9.74 -7.66
CA GLY A 156 17.19 8.43 -8.23
C GLY A 156 18.26 7.99 -9.22
N ALA A 157 18.63 8.88 -10.15
CA ALA A 157 19.69 8.63 -11.13
C ALA A 157 21.08 8.52 -10.49
N ALA A 158 21.47 9.47 -9.62
CA ALA A 158 22.81 9.53 -9.04
C ALA A 158 23.09 8.39 -8.03
N LEU A 159 22.06 7.92 -7.34
CA LEU A 159 22.17 6.79 -6.41
C LEU A 159 22.05 5.44 -7.12
N ALA A 160 21.64 5.41 -8.40
CA ALA A 160 21.37 4.21 -9.19
C ALA A 160 20.35 3.28 -8.50
N VAL A 161 19.27 3.87 -7.96
CA VAL A 161 18.21 3.13 -7.26
C VAL A 161 16.98 2.93 -8.16
N PRO A 162 16.27 1.78 -8.07
CA PRO A 162 15.14 1.53 -8.96
C PRO A 162 13.90 2.36 -8.58
N ASP A 163 13.08 2.74 -9.57
CA ASP A 163 11.80 3.41 -9.32
C ASP A 163 10.72 2.42 -8.82
N ARG A 164 10.75 1.18 -9.32
CA ARG A 164 9.70 0.18 -9.07
C ARG A 164 10.29 -1.18 -8.73
N PHE A 165 9.54 -1.91 -7.91
CA PHE A 165 9.88 -3.26 -7.49
C PHE A 165 8.65 -4.16 -7.60
N PRO A 166 8.82 -5.42 -8.03
CA PRO A 166 7.78 -6.42 -7.92
C PRO A 166 7.33 -6.57 -6.47
N TYR A 167 6.01 -6.64 -6.29
CA TYR A 167 5.43 -6.70 -4.97
C TYR A 167 5.70 -8.06 -4.27
N ALA A 168 5.92 -9.12 -5.06
CA ALA A 168 6.39 -10.42 -4.58
C ALA A 168 7.76 -10.33 -3.89
N ALA A 169 8.70 -9.56 -4.45
CA ALA A 169 10.03 -9.36 -3.85
C ALA A 169 9.93 -8.69 -2.47
N LYS A 170 9.05 -7.70 -2.33
CA LYS A 170 8.77 -7.06 -1.03
C LYS A 170 8.20 -8.04 0.00
N ARG A 171 7.29 -8.93 -0.42
CA ARG A 171 6.66 -9.93 0.46
C ARG A 171 7.66 -10.99 0.91
N ALA A 172 8.53 -11.45 0.01
CA ALA A 172 9.56 -12.43 0.31
C ALA A 172 10.56 -11.93 1.37
N ALA A 173 10.90 -10.64 1.33
CA ALA A 173 11.84 -10.02 2.26
C ALA A 173 11.32 -9.85 3.70
N ARG A 174 10.06 -10.18 3.98
CA ARG A 174 9.49 -10.06 5.33
C ARG A 174 9.78 -11.25 6.22
N HIS A 175 10.23 -12.37 5.64
CA HIS A 175 10.62 -13.55 6.40
C HIS A 175 11.77 -14.33 5.69
N PRO A 176 12.91 -14.57 6.37
CA PRO A 176 13.26 -14.02 7.68
C PRO A 176 13.37 -12.49 7.61
N LEU A 177 12.95 -11.80 8.67
CA LEU A 177 12.95 -10.34 8.70
C LEU A 177 14.40 -9.82 8.81
N PRO A 178 14.86 -8.96 7.88
CA PRO A 178 16.17 -8.35 7.98
C PRO A 178 16.29 -7.45 9.21
N THR A 179 17.45 -7.46 9.86
CA THR A 179 17.68 -6.74 11.11
C THR A 179 17.52 -5.23 10.93
N ARG A 180 17.19 -4.51 12.01
CA ARG A 180 17.09 -3.04 11.96
C ARG A 180 18.44 -2.40 11.66
N GLU A 181 19.52 -3.04 12.11
CA GLU A 181 20.90 -2.61 11.92
C GLU A 181 21.30 -2.64 10.43
N LEU A 182 20.99 -3.73 9.72
CA LEU A 182 21.25 -3.83 8.28
C LEU A 182 20.48 -2.75 7.51
N ARG A 183 19.18 -2.62 7.81
CA ARG A 183 18.31 -1.62 7.18
C ARG A 183 18.79 -0.19 7.41
N THR A 184 19.22 0.09 8.65
CA THR A 184 19.80 1.37 9.02
C THR A 184 21.10 1.64 8.28
N ALA A 185 21.99 0.64 8.18
CA ALA A 185 23.27 0.78 7.50
C ALA A 185 23.09 1.10 6.00
N GLU A 186 22.24 0.35 5.28
CA GLU A 186 21.99 0.61 3.85
C GLU A 186 21.32 1.98 3.63
N LEU A 187 20.40 2.39 4.51
CA LEU A 187 19.80 3.72 4.47
C LEU A 187 20.82 4.83 4.76
N ALA A 188 21.72 4.63 5.74
CA ALA A 188 22.75 5.59 6.12
C ALA A 188 23.77 5.78 5.00
N GLU A 189 24.17 4.71 4.32
CA GLU A 189 25.07 4.77 3.18
C GLU A 189 24.49 5.63 2.05
N LEU A 190 23.24 5.36 1.65
CA LEU A 190 22.57 6.14 0.60
C LEU A 190 22.28 7.57 1.03
N HIS A 191 21.95 7.80 2.31
CA HIS A 191 21.76 9.15 2.86
C HIS A 191 23.07 9.95 2.79
N GLY A 192 24.19 9.37 3.23
CA GLY A 192 25.51 10.00 3.14
C GLY A 192 25.93 10.28 1.69
N ARG A 193 25.73 9.32 0.78
CA ARG A 193 25.97 9.53 -0.65
C ARG A 193 25.11 10.67 -1.21
N ALA A 194 23.82 10.72 -0.87
CA ALA A 194 22.92 11.78 -1.30
C ALA A 194 23.39 13.17 -0.84
N LEU A 195 23.86 13.30 0.41
CA LEU A 195 24.40 14.56 0.94
C LEU A 195 25.76 14.94 0.34
N GLY A 196 26.54 13.96 -0.11
CA GLY A 196 27.85 14.17 -0.73
C GLY A 196 27.79 14.59 -2.21
N LEU A 197 26.60 14.65 -2.83
CA LEU A 197 26.46 15.04 -4.24
C LEU A 197 26.66 16.55 -4.42
N ALA A 198 27.73 16.91 -5.13
CA ALA A 198 27.94 18.28 -5.59
C ALA A 198 26.89 18.67 -6.65
N GLY A 199 26.40 19.91 -6.61
CA GLY A 199 25.49 20.44 -7.65
C GLY A 199 24.01 20.05 -7.47
N LEU A 200 23.61 19.65 -6.26
CA LEU A 200 22.19 19.59 -5.92
C LEU A 200 21.55 20.98 -6.16
N PRO A 201 20.57 21.13 -7.07
CA PRO A 201 19.90 22.41 -7.34
C PRO A 201 19.24 22.90 -6.04
N GLU A 202 18.98 24.21 -5.86
CA GLU A 202 18.34 24.80 -4.65
C GLU A 202 17.40 23.80 -3.96
N SER A 203 17.97 23.10 -2.98
CA SER A 203 17.45 21.79 -2.60
C SER A 203 16.44 21.93 -1.48
N PRO A 204 15.51 20.98 -1.36
CA PRO A 204 14.76 20.78 -0.12
C PRO A 204 15.70 20.91 1.09
N ALA A 205 15.28 21.65 2.11
CA ALA A 205 16.05 21.82 3.34
C ALA A 205 16.42 20.45 3.91
N VAL A 206 17.73 20.19 4.01
CA VAL A 206 18.29 18.89 4.39
C VAL A 206 17.77 18.45 5.75
N ARG A 207 17.47 17.15 5.88
CA ARG A 207 17.07 16.52 7.14
C ARG A 207 18.21 15.66 7.68
N ALA A 208 18.44 15.77 8.99
CA ALA A 208 19.35 14.88 9.69
C ALA A 208 18.92 13.42 9.50
N PHE A 209 19.90 12.51 9.41
CA PHE A 209 19.63 11.10 9.30
C PHE A 209 18.93 10.59 10.57
N ALA A 210 17.68 10.16 10.42
CA ALA A 210 16.86 9.59 11.47
C ALA A 210 16.01 8.48 10.85
N PRO A 211 16.49 7.22 10.84
CA PRO A 211 15.76 6.11 10.26
C PRO A 211 14.53 5.79 11.11
N VAL A 212 13.43 5.46 10.44
CA VAL A 212 12.18 5.00 11.04
C VAL A 212 11.93 3.57 10.58
N HIS A 213 11.55 2.71 11.51
CA HIS A 213 11.28 1.30 11.29
C HIS A 213 9.80 0.99 11.57
N HIS A 214 9.12 0.31 10.64
CA HIS A 214 7.69 0.00 10.78
C HIS A 214 7.42 -1.40 11.36
N ASP A 215 8.41 -2.04 11.99
CA ASP A 215 8.33 -3.42 12.48
C ASP A 215 7.13 -3.67 13.40
N GLU A 216 7.00 -2.83 14.42
CA GLU A 216 5.94 -2.92 15.43
C GLU A 216 4.58 -2.54 14.84
N GLU A 217 4.56 -1.49 14.02
CA GLU A 217 3.34 -0.99 13.36
C GLU A 217 2.78 -1.99 12.35
N PHE A 218 3.65 -2.75 11.68
CA PHE A 218 3.25 -3.80 10.75
C PHE A 218 3.08 -5.17 11.41
N HIS A 219 3.50 -5.33 12.68
CA HIS A 219 3.56 -6.59 13.40
C HIS A 219 4.39 -7.67 12.67
N LEU A 220 5.57 -7.29 12.17
CA LEU A 220 6.43 -8.17 11.36
C LEU A 220 6.97 -9.38 12.15
N ASP A 221 7.06 -9.26 13.48
CA ASP A 221 7.43 -10.34 14.40
C ASP A 221 6.48 -11.54 14.36
N ARG A 222 5.26 -11.34 13.86
CA ARG A 222 4.23 -12.40 13.74
C ARG A 222 4.26 -13.12 12.40
N LEU A 223 5.06 -12.64 11.44
CA LEU A 223 5.16 -13.25 10.13
C LEU A 223 6.01 -14.51 10.19
N ARG A 224 5.52 -15.57 9.54
CA ARG A 224 6.19 -16.87 9.42
C ARG A 224 6.31 -17.26 7.93
N PRO A 225 7.18 -18.21 7.55
CA PRO A 225 7.35 -18.57 6.16
C PRO A 225 6.10 -19.28 5.62
N GLY A 226 5.97 -19.36 4.30
CA GLY A 226 4.95 -20.19 3.65
C GLY A 226 3.53 -19.62 3.69
N HIS A 227 3.36 -18.29 3.69
CA HIS A 227 2.03 -17.70 3.56
C HIS A 227 1.38 -18.08 2.22
N GLY A 228 0.08 -18.41 2.23
CA GLY A 228 -0.70 -18.67 1.03
C GLY A 228 -1.37 -17.40 0.52
N LEU A 229 -1.21 -17.07 -0.76
CA LEU A 229 -1.89 -15.93 -1.38
C LEU A 229 -3.35 -16.31 -1.64
N VAL A 230 -4.26 -15.50 -1.12
CA VAL A 230 -5.70 -15.69 -1.30
C VAL A 230 -6.16 -15.08 -2.61
N GLU A 231 -6.83 -15.88 -3.43
CA GLU A 231 -7.51 -15.43 -4.64
C GLU A 231 -9.02 -15.35 -4.38
N LEU A 232 -9.55 -14.12 -4.42
CA LEU A 232 -10.97 -13.89 -4.22
C LEU A 232 -11.77 -14.32 -5.45
N SER A 233 -12.89 -14.98 -5.22
CA SER A 233 -13.90 -15.28 -6.22
C SER A 233 -15.28 -14.88 -5.70
N PRO A 234 -16.33 -14.81 -6.55
CA PRO A 234 -17.69 -14.59 -6.07
C PRO A 234 -18.11 -15.61 -5.01
N GLY A 235 -18.74 -15.15 -3.93
CA GLY A 235 -19.30 -16.00 -2.88
C GLY A 235 -18.27 -16.73 -1.99
N CYS A 236 -16.98 -16.49 -2.15
CA CYS A 236 -15.96 -17.14 -1.31
C CYS A 236 -15.92 -16.52 0.10
N ALA A 237 -15.53 -17.33 1.08
CA ALA A 237 -15.39 -16.93 2.47
C ALA A 237 -13.92 -16.94 2.90
N ILE A 238 -13.56 -15.95 3.69
CA ILE A 238 -12.26 -15.83 4.36
C ILE A 238 -12.54 -15.59 5.84
N SER A 239 -11.82 -16.31 6.70
CA SER A 239 -11.87 -16.19 8.14
C SER A 239 -10.47 -16.32 8.73
N GLY A 240 -10.21 -15.60 9.81
CA GLY A 240 -8.95 -15.70 10.54
C GLY A 240 -8.77 -14.56 11.54
N ARG A 241 -7.59 -14.51 12.16
CA ARG A 241 -7.19 -13.40 13.03
C ARG A 241 -6.12 -12.58 12.35
N VAL A 242 -6.19 -11.25 12.44
CA VAL A 242 -5.15 -10.37 11.88
C VAL A 242 -3.80 -10.70 12.51
N ALA A 243 -2.87 -11.20 11.71
CA ALA A 243 -1.50 -11.46 12.14
C ALA A 243 -0.66 -10.19 11.98
N ALA A 244 -0.71 -9.58 10.80
CA ALA A 244 0.09 -8.42 10.41
C ALA A 244 -0.59 -7.65 9.27
N VAL A 245 -0.24 -6.37 9.13
CA VAL A 245 -0.63 -5.54 7.98
C VAL A 245 0.56 -4.74 7.50
N ALA A 246 0.93 -4.86 6.22
CA ALA A 246 2.05 -4.14 5.64
C ALA A 246 1.66 -3.55 4.28
N GLY A 247 1.47 -2.22 4.22
CA GLY A 247 0.89 -1.55 3.05
C GLY A 247 -0.49 -2.12 2.71
N PRO A 248 -0.73 -2.61 1.47
CA PRO A 248 -1.97 -3.28 1.11
C PRO A 248 -2.07 -4.75 1.57
N ASP A 249 -1.03 -5.34 2.15
CA ASP A 249 -1.07 -6.75 2.54
C ASP A 249 -1.69 -6.94 3.91
N LEU A 250 -2.75 -7.74 3.97
CA LEU A 250 -3.37 -8.20 5.19
C LEU A 250 -3.02 -9.68 5.40
N TYR A 251 -2.35 -9.99 6.49
CA TYR A 251 -2.04 -11.36 6.88
C TYR A 251 -3.06 -11.84 7.92
N LEU A 252 -3.60 -13.04 7.72
CA LEU A 252 -4.57 -13.66 8.61
C LEU A 252 -4.08 -15.04 9.05
N ASP A 253 -4.11 -15.28 10.35
CA ASP A 253 -4.01 -16.62 10.92
C ASP A 253 -5.36 -17.33 10.79
N ALA A 254 -5.42 -18.29 9.85
CA ALA A 254 -6.58 -19.15 9.69
C ALA A 254 -6.65 -20.18 10.82
N ALA A 255 -7.87 -20.68 11.12
CA ALA A 255 -8.09 -21.65 12.18
C ALA A 255 -7.37 -23.00 11.94
N ASP A 256 -7.05 -23.31 10.68
CA ASP A 256 -6.30 -24.50 10.28
C ASP A 256 -4.76 -24.33 10.36
N GLY A 257 -4.29 -23.21 10.95
CA GLY A 257 -2.87 -22.92 11.15
C GLY A 257 -2.16 -22.25 9.97
N ARG A 258 -2.81 -22.14 8.80
CA ARG A 258 -2.23 -21.46 7.63
C ARG A 258 -2.12 -19.95 7.87
N LEU A 259 -1.05 -19.35 7.36
CA LEU A 259 -0.93 -17.90 7.23
C LEU A 259 -1.49 -17.50 5.86
N LEU A 260 -2.62 -16.82 5.83
CA LEU A 260 -3.24 -16.33 4.62
C LEU A 260 -2.76 -14.90 4.33
N LEU A 261 -2.50 -14.60 3.07
CA LEU A 261 -2.18 -13.27 2.59
C LEU A 261 -3.29 -12.77 1.67
N VAL A 262 -3.97 -11.73 2.09
CA VAL A 262 -4.99 -11.03 1.31
C VAL A 262 -4.41 -9.71 0.78
N ASP A 263 -4.32 -9.59 -0.54
CA ASP A 263 -4.01 -8.30 -1.18
C ASP A 263 -5.25 -7.41 -1.14
N THR A 264 -5.27 -6.44 -0.24
CA THR A 264 -6.47 -5.60 -0.01
C THR A 264 -6.81 -4.71 -1.19
N ARG A 265 -5.91 -4.56 -2.18
CA ARG A 265 -6.23 -3.91 -3.46
C ARG A 265 -7.19 -4.76 -4.29
N GLN A 266 -7.05 -6.07 -4.25
CA GLN A 266 -7.96 -7.03 -4.90
C GLN A 266 -9.27 -7.18 -4.12
N LEU A 267 -9.26 -6.89 -2.81
CA LEU A 267 -10.46 -6.80 -1.98
C LEU A 267 -11.30 -5.55 -2.29
N ALA A 268 -10.67 -4.45 -2.73
CA ALA A 268 -11.37 -3.22 -3.06
C ALA A 268 -12.34 -3.41 -4.24
N GLY A 269 -13.60 -2.99 -4.08
CA GLY A 269 -14.67 -3.14 -5.08
C GLY A 269 -15.65 -4.28 -4.80
N TRP A 270 -15.31 -5.23 -3.93
CA TRP A 270 -16.23 -6.27 -3.49
C TRP A 270 -17.22 -5.73 -2.45
N ALA A 271 -18.49 -6.12 -2.57
CA ALA A 271 -19.38 -6.13 -1.42
C ALA A 271 -18.94 -7.26 -0.49
N LEU A 272 -18.73 -6.97 0.80
CA LEU A 272 -18.35 -7.99 1.78
C LEU A 272 -19.41 -8.06 2.86
N ARG A 273 -19.87 -9.27 3.17
CA ARG A 273 -20.80 -9.53 4.27
C ARG A 273 -20.03 -10.20 5.40
N ALA A 274 -20.28 -9.77 6.63
CA ALA A 274 -19.72 -10.44 7.79
C ALA A 274 -20.14 -11.91 7.78
N SER A 275 -19.22 -12.80 8.10
CA SER A 275 -19.48 -14.23 8.27
C SER A 275 -19.06 -14.68 9.66
N ASP A 276 -19.40 -15.91 10.02
CA ASP A 276 -18.95 -16.53 11.26
C ASP A 276 -17.39 -16.58 11.29
N PRO A 277 -16.73 -16.08 12.37
CA PRO A 277 -15.30 -16.24 12.58
C PRO A 277 -14.78 -17.69 12.52
N GLY A 278 -15.63 -18.67 12.79
CA GLY A 278 -15.33 -20.10 12.68
C GLY A 278 -15.65 -20.71 11.30
N ALA A 279 -16.18 -19.94 10.36
CA ALA A 279 -16.49 -20.44 9.02
C ALA A 279 -15.23 -20.95 8.31
N ALA A 280 -15.36 -22.03 7.55
CA ALA A 280 -14.27 -22.53 6.73
C ALA A 280 -13.87 -21.51 5.65
N VAL A 281 -12.57 -21.40 5.39
CA VAL A 281 -12.04 -20.61 4.28
C VAL A 281 -12.35 -21.36 2.99
N THR A 282 -13.18 -20.78 2.13
CA THR A 282 -13.55 -21.36 0.82
C THR A 282 -12.88 -20.65 -0.35
N ALA A 283 -12.18 -19.54 -0.11
CA ALA A 283 -11.36 -18.89 -1.12
C ALA A 283 -10.19 -19.78 -1.55
N THR A 284 -9.84 -19.71 -2.84
CA THR A 284 -8.66 -20.40 -3.37
C THR A 284 -7.41 -19.82 -2.73
N VAL A 285 -6.50 -20.68 -2.29
CA VAL A 285 -5.21 -20.30 -1.71
C VAL A 285 -4.10 -20.92 -2.53
N ARG A 286 -3.25 -20.08 -3.12
CA ARG A 286 -2.10 -20.52 -3.91
C ARG A 286 -0.79 -20.28 -3.15
N PRO A 287 0.26 -21.06 -3.42
CA PRO A 287 1.58 -20.74 -2.90
C PRO A 287 2.04 -19.36 -3.40
N PRO A 288 2.88 -18.67 -2.61
CA PRO A 288 3.42 -17.39 -3.03
C PRO A 288 4.32 -17.61 -4.25
N GLU A 289 4.28 -16.66 -5.20
CA GLU A 289 5.20 -16.70 -6.34
C GLU A 289 6.64 -16.64 -5.83
N PRO A 290 7.56 -17.46 -6.37
CA PRO A 290 8.97 -17.33 -6.04
C PRO A 290 9.42 -15.92 -6.42
N ALA A 291 10.32 -15.34 -5.63
CA ALA A 291 11.00 -14.11 -5.99
C ALA A 291 11.93 -14.39 -7.18
N GLY A 292 11.38 -14.49 -8.38
CA GLY A 292 12.13 -14.59 -9.63
C GLY A 292 12.78 -13.24 -9.96
N PRO A 293 13.96 -13.22 -10.59
CA PRO A 293 14.60 -11.98 -10.99
C PRO A 293 13.83 -11.40 -12.17
N GLU A 294 13.41 -10.14 -12.05
CA GLU A 294 13.51 -9.20 -13.16
C GLU A 294 13.61 -7.80 -12.55
N ALA A 295 14.85 -7.43 -12.22
CA ALA A 295 15.24 -6.03 -12.15
C ALA A 295 15.09 -5.46 -13.57
N LEU A 296 13.94 -4.87 -13.85
CA LEU A 296 13.83 -3.92 -14.95
C LEU A 296 14.50 -2.64 -14.46
N PHE A 297 15.71 -2.41 -14.97
CA PHE A 297 16.38 -1.11 -14.91
C PHE A 297 15.48 0.00 -15.44
#